data_AF-A0A2H0UPZ3-F1
#
_entry.id   AF-A0A2H0UPZ3-F1
#
_cell.length_a   1.000
_cell.length_b   1.000
_cell.length_c   1.000
_cell.angle_alpha   90.00
_cell.angle_beta   90.00
_cell.angle_gamma   90.00
#
_symmetry.space_group_name_H-M   'P 1'
#
loop_
_entity.id
_entity.type
_entity.pdbx_description
1 polymer ?
#
loop_
_entity_poly.entity_id
_entity_poly.type
_entity_poly.pdbx_seq_one_letter_code
_entity_poly.pdbx_strand_id
1 'polypeptide(L)'
;MQEESTTTETVITDEQVQEMADAGLLFGRKKSRTNPKMKNYIAANRNGFEMIDLAKTKEMLEKAEEFLKTSAATGKQILIVGTHPASKKVVEEIGKEFSYPYVSLRWLGGTLTNFDTIQKRLRYYIKLKADNAAGRLLKYTKKEQIKFVQELERLERLFGGLEKMDQMPIALLVFGANDHETAIREANIVKVPVVVVATTSADPDTIDHIVPANDSSISSVKWLAERFKKAIKSGLKK
;
A
#
# COMPACT_ATOMS: atom_id res chain seq x y z
N MET A 1 16.16 -59.25 -0.47
CA MET A 1 15.97 -58.61 0.84
C MET A 1 15.87 -57.13 0.56
N GLN A 2 14.66 -56.59 0.74
CA GLN A 2 14.27 -55.26 0.26
C GLN A 2 14.98 -54.19 1.09
N GLU A 3 15.58 -53.22 0.40
CA GLU A 3 16.08 -51.99 0.99
C GLU A 3 14.86 -51.11 1.32
N GLU A 4 14.53 -50.99 2.61
CA GLU A 4 13.61 -49.96 3.09
C GLU A 4 14.32 -48.61 2.98
N SER A 5 14.08 -47.93 1.85
CA SER A 5 14.32 -46.50 1.73
C SER A 5 13.31 -45.78 2.61
N THR A 6 13.73 -45.40 3.81
CA THR A 6 12.97 -44.52 4.70
C THR A 6 12.83 -43.17 4.01
N THR A 7 11.74 -42.99 3.25
CA THR A 7 11.31 -41.70 2.73
C THR A 7 11.18 -40.77 3.91
N THR A 8 12.14 -39.87 4.06
CA THR A 8 12.06 -38.76 5.00
C THR A 8 10.98 -37.85 4.44
N GLU A 9 9.73 -38.03 4.90
CA GLU A 9 8.69 -37.03 4.70
C GLU A 9 9.21 -35.73 5.34
N THR A 10 9.70 -34.84 4.48
CA THR A 10 10.01 -33.46 4.82
C THR A 10 8.71 -32.80 5.26
N VAL A 11 8.43 -32.88 6.55
CA VAL A 11 7.48 -32.01 7.25
C VAL A 11 8.11 -30.61 7.23
N ILE A 12 7.86 -29.89 6.14
CA ILE A 12 8.19 -28.47 6.04
C ILE A 12 7.12 -27.71 6.85
N THR A 13 7.28 -27.69 8.16
CA THR A 13 6.72 -26.61 8.99
C THR A 13 7.60 -25.39 8.78
N ASP A 14 7.29 -24.63 7.72
CA ASP A 14 7.91 -23.33 7.47
C ASP A 14 7.36 -22.35 8.54
N GLU A 15 8.15 -22.06 9.58
CA GLU A 15 7.76 -21.20 10.72
C GLU A 15 7.11 -19.88 10.25
N GLN A 16 7.59 -19.34 9.13
CA GLN A 16 7.05 -18.15 8.49
C GLN A 16 5.63 -18.34 7.94
N VAL A 17 5.31 -19.51 7.38
CA VAL A 17 3.94 -19.81 6.90
C VAL A 17 2.98 -19.90 8.07
N GLN A 18 3.44 -20.41 9.22
CA GLN A 18 2.66 -20.43 10.45
C GLN A 18 2.42 -19.02 10.99
N GLU A 19 3.42 -18.15 11.02
CA GLU A 19 3.24 -16.73 11.36
C GLU A 19 2.23 -16.02 10.44
N MET A 20 2.31 -16.28 9.12
CA MET A 20 1.36 -15.73 8.14
C MET A 20 -0.07 -16.22 8.41
N ALA A 21 -0.23 -17.49 8.78
CA ALA A 21 -1.52 -18.06 9.13
C ALA A 21 -2.09 -17.43 10.41
N ASP A 22 -1.27 -17.28 11.45
CA ASP A 22 -1.64 -16.67 12.73
C ASP A 22 -2.00 -15.18 12.58
N ALA A 23 -1.31 -14.46 11.69
CA ALA A 23 -1.65 -13.08 11.34
C ALA A 23 -2.92 -12.97 10.47
N GLY A 24 -3.45 -14.09 9.97
CA GLY A 24 -4.72 -14.16 9.24
C GLY A 24 -4.61 -13.77 7.76
N LEU A 25 -3.45 -13.97 7.12
CA LEU A 25 -3.22 -13.65 5.71
C LEU A 25 -4.00 -14.58 4.77
N LEU A 26 -4.28 -15.81 5.19
CA LEU A 26 -4.92 -16.85 4.37
C LEU A 26 -6.38 -16.56 4.00
N PHE A 27 -7.05 -15.66 4.72
CA PHE A 27 -8.48 -15.42 4.54
C PHE A 27 -8.75 -14.54 3.32
N GLY A 28 -9.33 -15.13 2.27
CA GLY A 28 -9.81 -14.43 1.09
C GLY A 28 -11.27 -13.97 1.18
N ARG A 29 -11.84 -13.62 0.02
CA ARG A 29 -13.24 -13.21 -0.10
C ARG A 29 -14.14 -14.40 -0.43
N LYS A 30 -15.46 -14.17 -0.43
CA LYS A 30 -16.45 -15.16 -0.90
C LYS A 30 -16.18 -15.54 -2.35
N LYS A 31 -16.45 -16.80 -2.72
CA LYS A 31 -16.30 -17.31 -4.10
C LYS A 31 -17.01 -16.45 -5.15
N SER A 32 -18.18 -15.89 -4.82
CA SER A 32 -18.94 -15.00 -5.72
C SER A 32 -18.27 -13.67 -6.05
N ARG A 33 -17.29 -13.24 -5.24
CA ARG A 33 -16.50 -12.01 -5.45
C ARG A 33 -15.10 -12.28 -5.99
N THR A 34 -14.77 -13.55 -6.23
CA THR A 34 -13.42 -13.95 -6.64
C THR A 34 -13.20 -13.66 -8.11
N ASN A 35 -12.08 -13.04 -8.43
CA ASN A 35 -11.66 -12.86 -9.82
C ASN A 35 -11.16 -14.22 -10.36
N PRO A 36 -11.65 -14.71 -11.52
CA PRO A 36 -11.22 -15.97 -12.11
C PRO A 36 -9.69 -16.07 -12.32
N LYS A 37 -9.00 -14.95 -12.56
CA LYS A 37 -7.54 -14.92 -12.74
C LYS A 37 -6.78 -15.16 -11.44
N MET A 38 -7.41 -14.92 -10.28
CA MET A 38 -6.82 -15.17 -8.96
C MET A 38 -6.86 -16.65 -8.55
N LYS A 39 -7.47 -17.54 -9.34
CA LYS A 39 -7.56 -18.99 -9.03
C LYS A 39 -6.21 -19.62 -8.77
N ASN A 40 -5.16 -19.17 -9.45
CA ASN A 40 -3.81 -19.68 -9.26
C ASN A 40 -3.23 -19.35 -7.87
N TYR A 41 -3.78 -18.38 -7.13
CA TYR A 41 -3.33 -18.00 -5.80
C TYR A 41 -4.23 -18.54 -4.68
N ILE A 42 -5.21 -19.38 -5.01
CA ILE A 42 -6.18 -19.95 -4.07
C ILE A 42 -5.83 -21.41 -3.82
N ALA A 43 -5.68 -21.77 -2.55
CA ALA A 43 -5.39 -23.15 -2.15
C ALA A 43 -6.67 -24.00 -2.03
N ALA A 44 -7.72 -23.46 -1.39
CA ALA A 44 -8.96 -24.20 -1.18
C ALA A 44 -10.12 -23.27 -0.84
N ASN A 45 -11.35 -23.78 -0.92
CA ASN A 45 -12.56 -23.09 -0.48
C ASN A 45 -13.10 -23.74 0.81
N ARG A 46 -13.35 -22.95 1.85
CA ARG A 46 -14.01 -23.41 3.10
C ARG A 46 -15.21 -22.51 3.40
N ASN A 47 -16.38 -23.12 3.59
CA ASN A 47 -17.63 -22.43 3.93
C ASN A 47 -17.96 -21.25 2.98
N GLY A 48 -17.63 -21.38 1.70
CA GLY A 48 -17.87 -20.36 0.67
C GLY A 48 -16.85 -19.23 0.61
N PHE A 49 -15.83 -19.24 1.48
CA PHE A 49 -14.68 -18.32 1.45
C PHE A 49 -13.48 -19.01 0.80
N GLU A 50 -12.83 -18.28 -0.10
CA GLU A 50 -11.57 -18.73 -0.69
C GLU A 50 -10.43 -18.54 0.31
N MET A 51 -9.56 -19.54 0.43
CA MET A 51 -8.34 -19.48 1.21
C MET A 51 -7.15 -19.30 0.27
N ILE A 52 -6.34 -18.30 0.56
CA ILE A 52 -5.15 -17.93 -0.21
C ILE A 52 -4.03 -18.93 0.08
N ASP A 53 -3.29 -19.29 -0.96
CA ASP A 53 -2.11 -20.14 -0.86
C ASP A 53 -0.91 -19.37 -0.28
N LEU A 54 -0.59 -19.66 0.99
CA LEU A 54 0.47 -18.98 1.73
C LEU A 54 1.88 -19.27 1.17
N ALA A 55 2.10 -20.42 0.52
CA ALA A 55 3.39 -20.70 -0.11
C ALA A 55 3.64 -19.75 -1.28
N LYS A 56 2.61 -19.48 -2.07
CA LYS A 56 2.66 -18.48 -3.15
C LYS A 56 2.75 -17.06 -2.59
N THR A 57 2.04 -16.77 -1.50
CA THR A 57 2.19 -15.49 -0.80
C THR A 57 3.63 -15.25 -0.38
N LYS A 58 4.31 -16.26 0.17
CA LYS A 58 5.73 -16.16 0.57
C LYS A 58 6.63 -15.84 -0.60
N GLU A 59 6.54 -16.60 -1.70
CA GLU A 59 7.37 -16.38 -2.89
C GLU A 59 7.18 -14.96 -3.47
N MET A 60 5.92 -14.52 -3.57
CA MET A 60 5.62 -13.19 -4.11
C MET A 60 5.99 -12.06 -3.15
N LEU A 61 5.87 -12.30 -1.83
CA LEU A 61 6.30 -11.37 -0.81
C LEU A 61 7.81 -11.12 -0.88
N GLU A 62 8.62 -12.16 -1.04
CA GLU A 62 10.08 -12.04 -1.19
C GLU A 62 10.45 -11.18 -2.40
N LYS A 63 9.79 -11.41 -3.55
CA LYS A 63 9.95 -10.58 -4.77
C LYS A 63 9.57 -9.12 -4.53
N ALA A 64 8.45 -8.88 -3.85
CA ALA A 64 8.00 -7.53 -3.52
C ALA A 64 8.95 -6.82 -2.55
N GLU A 65 9.48 -7.53 -1.55
CA GLU A 65 10.47 -7.01 -0.60
C GLU A 65 11.78 -6.63 -1.30
N GLU A 66 12.28 -7.46 -2.22
CA GLU A 66 13.46 -7.16 -3.01
C GLU A 66 13.26 -5.92 -3.89
N PHE A 67 12.10 -5.80 -4.54
CA PHE A 67 11.74 -4.63 -5.32
C PHE A 67 11.65 -3.35 -4.46
N LEU A 68 11.03 -3.41 -3.28
CA LEU A 68 10.95 -2.26 -2.37
C LEU A 68 12.33 -1.88 -1.83
N LYS A 69 13.19 -2.85 -1.54
CA LYS A 69 14.57 -2.64 -1.08
C LYS A 69 15.40 -1.95 -2.16
N THR A 70 15.33 -2.42 -3.40
CA THR A 70 16.05 -1.80 -4.53
C THR A 70 15.51 -0.41 -4.85
N SER A 71 14.19 -0.23 -4.81
CA SER A 71 13.55 1.09 -4.97
C SER A 71 14.00 2.07 -3.90
N ALA A 72 14.03 1.66 -2.63
CA ALA A 72 14.48 2.50 -1.52
C ALA A 72 15.98 2.86 -1.63
N ALA A 73 16.81 1.94 -2.13
CA ALA A 73 18.24 2.19 -2.35
C ALA A 73 18.52 3.27 -3.41
N THR A 74 17.56 3.57 -4.30
CA THR A 74 17.72 4.68 -5.26
C THR A 74 17.62 6.06 -4.59
N GLY A 75 17.22 6.13 -3.32
CA GLY A 75 16.98 7.38 -2.58
C GLY A 75 15.73 8.14 -3.03
N LYS A 76 14.98 7.62 -4.00
CA LYS A 76 13.71 8.21 -4.46
C LYS A 76 12.55 7.78 -3.57
N GLN A 77 11.46 8.53 -3.66
CA GLN A 77 10.28 8.33 -2.83
C GLN A 77 9.39 7.19 -3.35
N ILE A 78 8.86 6.41 -2.42
CA ILE A 78 7.82 5.40 -2.66
C ILE A 78 6.50 6.00 -2.16
N LEU A 79 5.46 6.02 -3.00
CA LEU A 79 4.14 6.50 -2.60
C LEU A 79 3.34 5.35 -1.98
N ILE A 80 2.82 5.56 -0.78
CA ILE A 80 2.10 4.51 -0.04
C ILE A 80 0.60 4.84 -0.03
N VAL A 81 -0.24 3.91 -0.48
CA VAL A 81 -1.69 4.12 -0.60
C VAL A 81 -2.44 3.04 0.16
N GLY A 82 -3.39 3.45 1.00
CA GLY A 82 -4.26 2.53 1.71
C GLY A 82 -5.37 3.27 2.45
N THR A 83 -6.54 3.37 1.82
CA THR A 83 -7.70 4.09 2.39
C THR A 83 -8.67 3.19 3.15
N HIS A 84 -8.48 1.87 3.12
CA HIS A 84 -9.31 0.95 3.87
C HIS A 84 -9.09 1.16 5.38
N PRO A 85 -10.13 1.11 6.25
CA PRO A 85 -9.98 1.31 7.68
C PRO A 85 -8.88 0.46 8.34
N ALA A 86 -8.64 -0.75 7.83
CA ALA A 86 -7.59 -1.63 8.32
C ALA A 86 -6.16 -1.16 7.99
N SER A 87 -5.98 -0.41 6.90
CA SER A 87 -4.67 0.04 6.41
C SER A 87 -4.33 1.48 6.77
N LYS A 88 -5.32 2.35 7.04
CA LYS A 88 -5.10 3.81 7.21
C LYS A 88 -3.94 4.14 8.16
N LYS A 89 -4.01 3.60 9.38
CA LYS A 89 -3.02 3.88 10.43
C LYS A 89 -1.63 3.37 10.04
N VAL A 90 -1.59 2.19 9.43
CA VAL A 90 -0.35 1.53 9.01
C VAL A 90 0.34 2.34 7.90
N VAL A 91 -0.42 2.80 6.91
CA VAL A 91 0.09 3.65 5.82
C VAL A 91 0.64 4.97 6.34
N GLU A 92 -0.06 5.60 7.29
CA GLU A 92 0.42 6.83 7.94
C GLU A 92 1.71 6.61 8.74
N GLU A 93 1.80 5.50 9.48
CA GLU A 93 2.98 5.15 10.26
C GLU A 93 4.20 4.96 9.35
N ILE A 94 4.07 4.18 8.26
CA ILE A 94 5.19 3.97 7.31
C ILE A 94 5.59 5.30 6.67
N GLY A 95 4.62 6.08 6.18
CA GLY A 95 4.88 7.36 5.54
C GLY A 95 5.62 8.35 6.45
N LYS A 96 5.23 8.43 7.73
CA LYS A 96 5.89 9.27 8.72
C LYS A 96 7.28 8.76 9.11
N GLU A 97 7.44 7.45 9.30
CA GLU A 97 8.71 6.83 9.69
C GLU A 97 9.81 7.04 8.64
N PHE A 98 9.46 6.87 7.35
CA PHE A 98 10.42 6.98 6.24
C PHE A 98 10.39 8.34 5.52
N SER A 99 9.58 9.29 6.00
CA SER A 99 9.34 10.57 5.33
C SER A 99 8.90 10.43 3.86
N TYR A 100 8.14 9.36 3.57
CA TYR A 100 7.57 9.07 2.26
C TYR A 100 6.16 9.65 2.13
N PRO A 101 5.75 10.05 0.90
CA PRO A 101 4.40 10.49 0.67
C PRO A 101 3.42 9.32 0.82
N TYR A 102 2.25 9.60 1.39
CA TYR A 102 1.24 8.59 1.65
C TYR A 102 -0.19 9.11 1.47
N VAL A 103 -1.14 8.21 1.23
CA VAL A 103 -2.57 8.49 1.09
C VAL A 103 -3.37 7.51 1.95
N SER A 104 -3.90 8.00 3.09
CA SER A 104 -4.70 7.20 4.03
C SER A 104 -6.21 7.50 3.98
N LEU A 105 -6.62 8.61 3.37
CA LEU A 105 -8.02 9.05 3.39
C LEU A 105 -8.72 8.79 2.06
N ARG A 106 -8.38 9.54 1.02
CA ARG A 106 -9.02 9.43 -0.30
C ARG A 106 -7.99 9.69 -1.40
N TRP A 107 -7.97 8.80 -2.38
CA TRP A 107 -7.24 9.04 -3.63
C TRP A 107 -7.94 10.10 -4.48
N LEU A 108 -7.18 11.11 -4.92
CA LEU A 108 -7.65 12.08 -5.90
C LEU A 108 -7.30 11.57 -7.30
N GLY A 109 -8.31 11.39 -8.14
CA GLY A 109 -8.08 11.06 -9.55
C GLY A 109 -7.20 12.12 -10.22
N GLY A 110 -6.18 11.68 -10.94
CA GLY A 110 -5.18 12.53 -11.57
C GLY A 110 -3.97 12.83 -10.71
N THR A 111 -3.82 12.20 -9.53
CA THR A 111 -2.64 12.39 -8.66
C THR A 111 -1.34 12.07 -9.40
N LEU A 112 -1.31 11.01 -10.21
CA LEU A 112 -0.13 10.66 -10.99
C LEU A 112 -0.21 11.16 -12.43
N THR A 113 -1.37 11.01 -13.10
CA THR A 113 -1.50 11.37 -14.53
C THR A 113 -1.56 12.88 -14.77
N ASN A 114 -2.01 13.68 -13.80
CA ASN A 114 -2.04 15.14 -13.85
C ASN A 114 -1.15 15.75 -12.74
N PHE A 115 0.06 15.22 -12.63
CA PHE A 115 0.98 15.55 -11.55
C PHE A 115 1.28 17.05 -11.44
N ASP A 116 1.49 17.78 -12.54
CA ASP A 116 1.79 19.23 -12.50
C ASP A 116 0.67 20.04 -11.83
N THR A 117 -0.59 19.74 -12.14
CA THR A 117 -1.74 20.43 -11.53
C THR A 117 -1.83 20.11 -10.03
N ILE A 118 -1.60 18.84 -9.68
CA ILE A 118 -1.63 18.38 -8.29
C ILE A 118 -0.50 19.01 -7.49
N GLN A 119 0.70 19.11 -8.07
CA GLN A 119 1.86 19.75 -7.45
C GLN A 119 1.62 21.27 -7.23
N LYS A 120 0.96 21.96 -8.17
CA LYS A 120 0.53 23.36 -7.98
C LYS A 120 -0.44 23.50 -6.80
N ARG A 121 -1.41 22.59 -6.67
CA ARG A 121 -2.35 22.57 -5.54
C ARG A 121 -1.66 22.24 -4.21
N LEU A 122 -0.70 21.32 -4.23
CA LEU A 122 0.10 20.96 -3.06
C LEU A 122 0.93 22.15 -2.57
N ARG A 123 1.63 22.85 -3.48
CA ARG A 123 2.37 24.09 -3.16
C ARG A 123 1.47 25.17 -2.57
N TYR A 124 0.25 25.32 -3.10
CA TYR A 124 -0.73 26.24 -2.54
C TYR A 124 -1.13 25.86 -1.11
N TYR A 125 -1.39 24.58 -0.85
CA TYR A 125 -1.68 24.07 0.49
C TYR A 125 -0.53 24.33 1.47
N ILE A 126 0.72 24.02 1.10
CA ILE A 126 1.91 24.26 1.92
C ILE A 126 2.04 25.76 2.25
N LYS A 127 1.85 26.62 1.26
CA LYS A 127 1.87 28.07 1.47
C LYS A 127 0.76 28.53 2.41
N LEU A 128 -0.47 28.05 2.23
CA LEU A 128 -1.61 28.42 3.08
C LEU A 128 -1.38 27.98 4.54
N LYS A 129 -0.83 26.79 4.74
CA LYS A 129 -0.43 26.25 6.06
C LYS A 129 0.63 27.13 6.72
N ALA A 130 1.66 27.52 5.97
CA ALA A 130 2.72 28.40 6.45
C ALA A 130 2.22 29.82 6.78
N ASP A 131 1.37 30.39 5.93
CA ASP A 131 0.79 31.73 6.13
C ASP A 131 -0.17 31.76 7.35
N ASN A 132 -0.91 30.67 7.58
CA ASN A 132 -1.74 30.50 8.78
C ASN A 132 -0.89 30.41 10.05
N ALA A 133 0.18 29.60 10.03
CA ALA A 133 1.10 29.46 11.16
C ALA A 133 1.85 30.77 11.48
N ALA A 134 2.20 31.55 10.46
CA ALA A 134 2.86 32.85 10.60
C ALA A 134 1.91 34.00 10.97
N GLY A 135 0.61 33.76 11.14
CA GLY A 135 -0.38 34.80 11.45
C GLY A 135 -0.62 35.81 10.33
N ARG A 136 -0.12 35.56 9.11
CA ARG A 136 -0.28 36.46 7.96
C ARG A 136 -1.73 36.58 7.49
N LEU A 137 -2.58 35.65 7.91
CA LEU A 137 -4.01 35.66 7.61
C LEU A 137 -4.81 36.61 8.52
N LEU A 138 -4.22 37.14 9.59
CA LEU A 138 -4.89 38.06 10.53
C LEU A 138 -5.26 39.41 9.88
N LYS A 139 -4.61 39.78 8.77
CA LYS A 139 -4.92 40.99 8.00
C LYS A 139 -6.28 40.94 7.29
N TYR A 140 -6.87 39.75 7.14
CA TYR A 140 -8.15 39.57 6.46
C TYR A 140 -9.32 39.69 7.43
N THR A 141 -10.53 39.88 6.90
CA THR A 141 -11.75 39.95 7.73
C THR A 141 -12.03 38.61 8.41
N LYS A 142 -12.76 38.61 9.54
CA LYS A 142 -13.14 37.37 10.25
C LYS A 142 -13.85 36.36 9.34
N LYS A 143 -14.68 36.85 8.40
CA LYS A 143 -15.38 36.00 7.42
C LYS A 143 -14.41 35.29 6.46
N GLU A 144 -13.37 35.98 6.01
CA GLU A 144 -12.33 35.41 5.14
C GLU A 144 -11.41 34.47 5.91
N GLN A 145 -11.06 34.80 7.15
CA GLN A 145 -10.28 33.92 8.02
C GLN A 145 -10.98 32.57 8.20
N ILE A 146 -12.30 32.56 8.46
CA ILE A 146 -13.09 31.32 8.54
C ILE A 146 -13.01 30.51 7.24
N LYS A 147 -13.11 31.18 6.08
CA LYS A 147 -12.98 30.51 4.77
C LYS A 147 -11.59 29.89 4.59
N PHE A 148 -10.53 30.57 5.01
CA PHE A 148 -9.17 30.02 4.93
C PHE A 148 -8.99 28.81 5.84
N VAL A 149 -9.55 28.83 7.05
CA VAL A 149 -9.51 27.68 7.96
C VAL A 149 -10.25 26.49 7.36
N GLN A 150 -11.46 26.70 6.85
CA GLN A 150 -12.24 25.63 6.19
C GLN A 150 -11.52 25.05 4.97
N GLU A 151 -10.92 25.91 4.15
CA GLU A 151 -10.13 25.47 3.00
C GLU A 151 -8.87 24.71 3.43
N LEU A 152 -8.19 25.16 4.49
CA LEU A 152 -7.03 24.47 5.04
C LEU A 152 -7.40 23.08 5.56
N GLU A 153 -8.48 22.94 6.32
CA GLU A 153 -8.98 21.64 6.79
C GLU A 153 -9.32 20.70 5.63
N ARG A 154 -9.95 21.24 4.57
CA ARG A 154 -10.27 20.48 3.36
C ARG A 154 -9.01 20.01 2.65
N LEU A 155 -8.01 20.88 2.51
CA LEU A 155 -6.75 20.57 1.84
C LEU A 155 -5.88 19.63 2.68
N GLU A 156 -5.85 19.76 4.00
CA GLU A 156 -5.13 18.86 4.92
C GLU A 156 -5.59 17.41 4.75
N ARG A 157 -6.91 17.20 4.67
CA ARG A 157 -7.49 15.86 4.45
C ARG A 157 -7.11 15.24 3.10
N LEU A 158 -6.78 16.05 2.11
CA LEU A 158 -6.49 15.60 0.76
C LEU A 158 -4.98 15.49 0.48
N PHE A 159 -4.21 16.45 0.95
CA PHE A 159 -2.81 16.66 0.60
C PHE A 159 -1.85 16.50 1.77
N GLY A 160 -2.34 16.37 3.01
CA GLY A 160 -1.46 16.30 4.20
C GLY A 160 -0.45 15.16 4.13
N GLY A 161 -0.87 13.98 3.66
CA GLY A 161 0.04 12.85 3.44
C GLY A 161 0.95 12.99 2.21
N LEU A 162 0.62 13.88 1.28
CA LEU A 162 1.40 14.16 0.07
C LEU A 162 2.36 15.35 0.25
N GLU A 163 2.45 15.96 1.44
CA GLU A 163 3.26 17.16 1.69
C GLU A 163 4.74 17.00 1.28
N LYS A 164 5.27 15.78 1.35
CA LYS A 164 6.65 15.46 0.96
C LYS A 164 6.81 15.12 -0.53
N MET A 165 5.74 15.08 -1.31
CA MET A 165 5.75 14.63 -2.71
C MET A 165 6.20 15.76 -3.65
N ASP A 166 7.52 15.95 -3.76
CA ASP A 166 8.09 16.97 -4.66
C ASP A 166 8.30 16.46 -6.08
N GLN A 167 8.51 15.16 -6.24
CA GLN A 167 8.79 14.50 -7.52
C GLN A 167 7.86 13.31 -7.72
N MET A 168 7.82 12.79 -8.96
CA MET A 168 7.11 11.55 -9.24
C MET A 168 7.75 10.40 -8.43
N PRO A 169 6.96 9.60 -7.70
CA PRO A 169 7.47 8.46 -6.96
C PRO A 169 8.05 7.41 -7.92
N ILE A 170 9.08 6.69 -7.46
CA ILE A 170 9.69 5.61 -8.25
C ILE A 170 8.83 4.34 -8.25
N ALA A 171 8.02 4.17 -7.21
CA ALA A 171 7.16 3.02 -7.02
C ALA A 171 5.91 3.38 -6.22
N LEU A 172 4.84 2.60 -6.43
CA LEU A 172 3.60 2.68 -5.67
C LEU A 172 3.45 1.43 -4.80
N LEU A 173 3.25 1.61 -3.49
CA LEU A 173 2.90 0.53 -2.55
C LEU A 173 1.44 0.68 -2.13
N VAL A 174 0.60 -0.30 -2.46
CA VAL A 174 -0.86 -0.23 -2.30
C VAL A 174 -1.35 -1.33 -1.37
N PHE A 175 -2.14 -0.98 -0.36
CA PHE A 175 -2.85 -1.93 0.50
C PHE A 175 -4.32 -2.03 0.09
N GLY A 176 -4.66 -3.08 -0.66
CA GLY A 176 -6.00 -3.31 -1.20
C GLY A 176 -6.15 -2.81 -2.63
N ALA A 177 -6.25 -3.74 -3.59
CA ALA A 177 -6.35 -3.40 -5.01
C ALA A 177 -7.70 -2.77 -5.39
N ASN A 178 -8.80 -3.38 -4.95
CA ASN A 178 -10.15 -3.05 -5.43
C ASN A 178 -10.60 -1.64 -5.03
N ASP A 179 -10.22 -1.19 -3.83
CA ASP A 179 -10.53 0.17 -3.39
C ASP A 179 -9.67 1.21 -4.14
N HIS A 180 -8.58 0.79 -4.79
CA HIS A 180 -7.50 1.66 -5.29
C HIS A 180 -7.21 1.44 -6.78
N GLU A 181 -8.16 0.87 -7.53
CA GLU A 181 -8.04 0.61 -8.97
C GLU A 181 -7.66 1.87 -9.77
N THR A 182 -8.16 3.04 -9.36
CA THR A 182 -7.82 4.31 -10.03
C THR A 182 -6.35 4.66 -9.84
N ALA A 183 -5.79 4.45 -8.64
CA ALA A 183 -4.38 4.70 -8.37
C ALA A 183 -3.49 3.74 -9.17
N ILE A 184 -3.85 2.45 -9.21
CA ILE A 184 -3.15 1.42 -9.99
C ILE A 184 -3.19 1.75 -11.49
N ARG A 185 -4.37 2.09 -12.01
CA ARG A 185 -4.54 2.48 -13.42
C ARG A 185 -3.70 3.70 -13.78
N GLU A 186 -3.71 4.73 -12.95
CA GLU A 186 -2.89 5.92 -13.17
C GLU A 186 -1.40 5.59 -13.17
N ALA A 187 -0.94 4.78 -12.21
CA ALA A 187 0.45 4.34 -12.12
C ALA A 187 0.89 3.57 -13.39
N ASN A 188 0.04 2.68 -13.90
CA ASN A 188 0.30 1.96 -15.15
C ASN A 188 0.41 2.90 -16.35
N ILE A 189 -0.43 3.94 -16.43
CA ILE A 189 -0.38 4.95 -17.50
C ILE A 189 0.95 5.71 -17.46
N VAL A 190 1.39 6.13 -16.27
CA VAL A 190 2.65 6.87 -16.09
C VAL A 190 3.89 5.96 -15.99
N LYS A 191 3.70 4.64 -16.08
CA LYS A 191 4.75 3.61 -15.98
C LYS A 191 5.49 3.62 -14.64
N VAL A 192 4.79 3.94 -13.56
CA VAL A 192 5.29 3.76 -12.19
C VAL A 192 4.96 2.33 -11.76
N PRO A 193 5.95 1.49 -11.44
CA PRO A 193 5.73 0.12 -11.01
C PRO A 193 4.93 0.04 -9.71
N VAL A 194 4.05 -0.96 -9.62
CA VAL A 194 3.07 -1.09 -8.55
C VAL A 194 3.28 -2.39 -7.76
N VAL A 195 3.47 -2.24 -6.45
CA VAL A 195 3.39 -3.32 -5.47
C VAL A 195 2.03 -3.27 -4.78
N VAL A 196 1.25 -4.34 -4.83
CA VAL A 196 -0.10 -4.37 -4.24
C VAL A 196 -0.32 -5.57 -3.34
N VAL A 197 -0.78 -5.33 -2.12
CA VAL A 197 -1.41 -6.35 -1.28
C VAL A 197 -2.84 -6.55 -1.76
N ALA A 198 -3.16 -7.74 -2.24
CA ALA A 198 -4.42 -8.02 -2.92
C ALA A 198 -5.11 -9.28 -2.39
N THR A 199 -6.43 -9.18 -2.20
CA THR A 199 -7.28 -10.34 -1.94
C THR A 199 -7.73 -11.04 -3.22
N THR A 200 -8.47 -12.14 -3.08
CA THR A 200 -8.94 -12.99 -4.19
C THR A 200 -9.87 -12.28 -5.21
N SER A 201 -10.29 -11.05 -4.94
CA SER A 201 -11.15 -10.25 -5.82
C SER A 201 -10.40 -9.30 -6.77
N ALA A 202 -9.07 -9.21 -6.67
CA ALA A 202 -8.26 -8.30 -7.49
C ALA A 202 -7.98 -8.86 -8.90
N ASP A 203 -7.64 -8.00 -9.87
CA ASP A 203 -7.09 -8.43 -11.17
C ASP A 203 -5.54 -8.40 -11.14
N PRO A 204 -4.87 -9.57 -11.15
CA PRO A 204 -3.42 -9.66 -11.06
C PRO A 204 -2.70 -9.09 -12.30
N ASP A 205 -3.35 -9.02 -13.47
CA ASP A 205 -2.70 -8.59 -14.72
C ASP A 205 -2.38 -7.09 -14.72
N THR A 206 -3.01 -6.33 -13.83
CA THR A 206 -2.82 -4.87 -13.70
C THR A 206 -1.72 -4.48 -12.73
N ILE A 207 -1.03 -5.46 -12.13
CA ILE A 207 -0.13 -5.28 -10.99
C ILE A 207 1.22 -5.92 -11.31
N ASP A 208 2.31 -5.17 -11.17
CA ASP A 208 3.67 -5.69 -11.43
C ASP A 208 4.12 -6.68 -10.33
N HIS A 209 3.88 -6.32 -9.06
CA HIS A 209 4.26 -7.11 -7.90
C HIS A 209 3.07 -7.33 -6.98
N ILE A 210 2.33 -8.42 -7.21
CA ILE A 210 1.17 -8.79 -6.39
C ILE A 210 1.60 -9.60 -5.17
N VAL A 211 1.12 -9.22 -3.99
CA VAL A 211 1.23 -10.02 -2.76
C VAL A 211 -0.16 -10.52 -2.37
N PRO A 212 -0.51 -11.78 -2.69
CA PRO A 212 -1.81 -12.35 -2.37
C PRO A 212 -1.97 -12.47 -0.85
N ALA A 213 -2.83 -11.67 -0.24
CA ALA A 213 -3.08 -11.72 1.20
C ALA A 213 -4.37 -10.99 1.59
N ASN A 214 -4.81 -11.21 2.83
CA ASN A 214 -5.96 -10.51 3.39
C ASN A 214 -5.71 -9.02 3.61
N ASP A 215 -6.39 -8.16 2.84
CA ASP A 215 -6.36 -6.69 2.93
C ASP A 215 -7.36 -6.10 3.93
N SER A 216 -8.27 -6.93 4.47
CA SER A 216 -9.37 -6.49 5.33
C SER A 216 -9.08 -6.62 6.82
N SER A 217 -8.10 -7.44 7.20
CA SER A 217 -7.70 -7.66 8.59
C SER A 217 -6.57 -6.70 8.99
N ILE A 218 -6.74 -6.01 10.12
CA ILE A 218 -5.71 -5.14 10.70
C ILE A 218 -4.44 -5.95 11.01
N SER A 219 -4.57 -7.18 11.53
CA SER A 219 -3.42 -8.02 11.89
C SER A 219 -2.60 -8.40 10.65
N SER A 220 -3.28 -8.78 9.58
CA SER A 220 -2.64 -9.14 8.30
C SER A 220 -1.91 -7.94 7.68
N VAL A 221 -2.59 -6.79 7.59
CA VAL A 221 -2.01 -5.57 7.02
C VAL A 221 -0.82 -5.08 7.85
N LYS A 222 -0.90 -5.15 9.19
CA LYS A 222 0.23 -4.81 10.06
C LYS A 222 1.41 -5.75 9.86
N TRP A 223 1.18 -7.05 9.79
CA TRP A 223 2.25 -8.03 9.59
C TRP A 223 3.00 -7.77 8.28
N LEU A 224 2.25 -7.59 7.18
CA LEU A 224 2.83 -7.26 5.86
C LEU A 224 3.55 -5.91 5.87
N ALA A 225 2.99 -4.91 6.55
CA ALA A 225 3.65 -3.62 6.67
C ALA A 225 4.96 -3.70 7.41
N GLU A 226 5.06 -4.43 8.52
CA GLU A 226 6.32 -4.61 9.24
C GLU A 226 7.39 -5.29 8.37
N ARG A 227 7.00 -6.24 7.52
CA ARG A 227 7.87 -6.86 6.52
C ARG A 227 8.36 -5.83 5.49
N PHE A 228 7.46 -5.04 4.91
CA PHE A 228 7.82 -3.99 3.95
C PHE A 228 8.68 -2.88 4.58
N LYS A 229 8.39 -2.45 5.81
CA LYS A 229 9.22 -1.49 6.57
C LYS A 229 10.65 -2.01 6.73
N LYS A 230 10.82 -3.28 7.10
CA LYS A 230 12.15 -3.91 7.22
C LYS A 230 12.89 -3.91 5.88
N ALA A 231 12.22 -4.23 4.78
CA ALA A 231 12.81 -4.21 3.44
C ALA A 231 13.25 -2.80 3.01
N ILE A 232 12.38 -1.80 3.17
CA ILE A 232 12.68 -0.39 2.87
C ILE A 232 13.86 0.10 3.71
N LYS A 233 13.84 -0.16 5.02
CA LYS A 233 14.92 0.21 5.95
C LYS A 233 16.25 -0.44 5.59
N SER A 234 16.23 -1.69 5.12
CA SER A 234 17.44 -2.37 4.64
C SER A 234 18.00 -1.73 3.36
N GLY A 235 17.13 -1.21 2.48
CA GLY A 235 17.54 -0.49 1.27
C GLY A 235 18.17 0.87 1.55
N LEU A 236 17.62 1.62 2.52
CA LEU A 236 18.11 2.96 2.89
C LEU A 236 19.45 2.96 3.65
N LYS A 237 19.82 1.85 4.28
CA LYS A 237 21.03 1.74 5.12
C LYS A 237 22.31 1.39 4.34
N LYS A 238 22.26 1.43 3.01
CA LYS A 238 23.42 1.27 2.12
C LYS A 238 23.75 2.60 1.47
#